data_AF-A0AAW7RXB5-F1
#
_entry.id   AF-A0AAW7RXB5-F1
#
_cell.length_a   1.000
_cell.length_b   1.000
_cell.length_c   1.000
_cell.angle_alpha   90.00
_cell.angle_beta   90.00
_cell.angle_gamma   90.00
#
_symmetry.space_group_name_H-M   'P 1'
#
loop_
_entity.id
_entity.type
_entity.pdbx_description
1 polymer ?
#
loop_
_entity_poly.entity_id
_entity_poly.type
_entity_poly.pdbx_seq_one_letter_code
_entity_poly.pdbx_strand_id
1 'polypeptide(L)'
;MTKELNRMLSEAIVEREKRAGGGNEYVYWLARAARPAPPASDTPPAAAAPAPVSVGLVEKSLDPNAGVIDVARIIADLRAEVERITAERDAAQQRADTWRANTAALEARIDELTLGPVGARAPLFVTVGRYCKPRRHTSLEKAQRRGSALVRSEKESEVLVLEPIGRIVRGAQWLPR
;
A
#
# COMPACT_ATOMS: atom_id res chain seq x y z
N MET A 1 8.66 -11.76 -22.81
CA MET A 1 8.88 -10.71 -21.79
C MET A 1 9.95 -9.69 -22.19
N THR A 2 11.00 -10.05 -22.92
CA THR A 2 12.16 -9.16 -23.22
C THR A 2 11.87 -8.02 -24.20
N LYS A 3 10.89 -8.15 -25.11
CA LYS A 3 10.57 -7.10 -26.10
C LYS A 3 10.00 -5.83 -25.44
N GLU A 4 9.17 -5.98 -24.42
CA GLU A 4 8.54 -4.85 -23.74
C GLU A 4 9.55 -4.04 -22.92
N LEU A 5 10.46 -4.71 -22.22
CA LEU A 5 11.53 -4.03 -21.48
C LEU A 5 12.48 -3.26 -22.41
N ASN A 6 12.80 -3.80 -23.59
CA ASN A 6 13.60 -3.08 -24.58
C ASN A 6 12.86 -1.88 -25.17
N ARG A 7 11.53 -1.97 -25.33
CA ARG A 7 10.68 -0.85 -25.73
C ARG A 7 10.69 0.25 -24.66
N MET A 8 10.47 -0.10 -23.39
CA MET A 8 10.48 0.85 -22.26
C MET A 8 11.85 1.50 -22.04
N LEU A 9 12.95 0.78 -22.29
CA LEU A 9 14.30 1.35 -22.31
C LEU A 9 14.48 2.38 -23.43
N SER A 10 13.93 2.08 -24.62
CA SER A 10 13.96 3.00 -25.77
C SER A 10 13.10 4.26 -25.53
N GLU A 11 12.00 4.11 -24.79
CA GLU A 11 11.10 5.20 -24.40
C GLU A 11 11.61 5.96 -23.15
N ALA A 12 12.81 5.66 -22.64
CA ALA A 12 13.43 6.26 -21.45
C ALA A 12 12.56 6.18 -20.17
N ILE A 13 11.65 5.20 -20.10
CA ILE A 13 10.79 4.95 -18.94
C ILE A 13 11.56 4.16 -17.87
N VAL A 14 12.53 3.35 -18.30
CA VAL A 14 13.29 2.42 -17.45
C VAL A 14 14.77 2.53 -17.78
N GLU A 15 15.61 2.56 -16.75
CA GLU A 15 17.06 2.44 -16.85
C GLU A 15 17.50 1.00 -16.52
N ARG A 16 18.68 0.61 -17.01
CA ARG A 16 19.26 -0.70 -16.70
C ARG A 16 20.73 -0.61 -16.35
N GLU A 17 21.16 -1.47 -15.44
CA GLU A 17 22.57 -1.70 -15.14
C GLU A 17 22.89 -3.19 -15.15
N LYS A 18 24.09 -3.50 -15.63
CA LYS A 18 24.58 -4.88 -15.66
C LYS A 18 25.06 -5.28 -14.27
N ARG A 19 24.56 -6.41 -13.77
CA ARG A 19 24.93 -6.89 -12.44
C ARG A 19 26.40 -7.32 -12.39
N ALA A 20 27.17 -6.78 -11.45
CA ALA A 20 28.56 -7.16 -11.25
C ALA A 20 28.66 -8.66 -10.88
N GLY A 21 29.46 -9.43 -11.62
CA GLY A 21 29.66 -10.87 -11.42
C GLY A 21 28.55 -11.79 -11.97
N GLY A 22 27.46 -11.24 -12.50
CA GLY A 22 26.31 -12.00 -13.02
C GLY A 22 26.20 -11.96 -14.55
N GLY A 23 27.07 -12.68 -15.26
CA GLY A 23 26.93 -12.99 -16.70
C GLY A 23 26.20 -11.96 -17.58
N ASN A 24 25.01 -12.33 -18.10
CA ASN A 24 24.12 -11.50 -18.92
C ASN A 24 22.90 -10.95 -18.14
N GLU A 25 23.02 -10.82 -16.82
CA GLU A 25 21.92 -10.34 -15.98
C GLU A 25 21.92 -8.81 -15.89
N TYR A 26 20.73 -8.23 -16.02
CA TYR A 26 20.48 -6.80 -15.94
C TYR A 26 19.45 -6.51 -14.86
N VAL A 27 19.73 -5.48 -14.06
CA VAL A 27 18.78 -4.91 -13.11
C VAL A 27 18.11 -3.73 -13.80
N TYR A 28 16.78 -3.67 -13.74
CA TYR A 28 15.96 -2.62 -14.35
C TYR A 28 15.25 -1.83 -13.25
N TRP A 29 15.20 -0.52 -13.36
CA TRP A 29 14.43 0.35 -12.48
C TRP A 29 13.79 1.50 -13.25
N LEU A 30 12.68 2.03 -12.73
CA LEU A 30 12.00 3.16 -13.35
C LEU A 30 12.93 4.37 -13.38
N ALA A 31 13.08 4.97 -14.56
CA ALA A 31 13.82 6.21 -14.71
C ALA A 31 13.11 7.29 -13.87
N ARG A 32 13.90 8.05 -13.11
CA ARG A 32 13.36 9.18 -12.35
C ARG A 32 12.81 10.17 -13.37
N ALA A 33 11.50 10.41 -13.37
CA ALA A 33 10.92 11.51 -14.14
C ALA A 33 11.75 12.76 -13.88
N ALA A 34 12.17 13.45 -14.95
CA ALA A 34 12.98 14.64 -14.85
C ALA A 34 12.38 15.56 -13.79
N ARG A 35 13.14 15.83 -12.74
CA ARG A 35 12.81 16.86 -11.76
C ARG A 35 12.52 18.12 -12.57
N PRO A 36 11.34 18.77 -12.43
CA PRO A 36 11.12 20.05 -13.10
C PRO A 36 12.27 20.97 -12.71
N ALA A 37 12.90 21.57 -13.72
CA ALA A 37 14.05 22.42 -13.54
C ALA A 37 13.75 23.46 -12.45
N PRO A 38 14.67 23.71 -11.50
CA PRO A 38 14.53 24.87 -10.64
C PRO A 38 14.40 26.13 -11.52
N PRO A 39 13.51 27.07 -11.20
CA PRO A 39 13.39 28.30 -11.97
C PRO A 39 14.76 28.97 -12.02
N ALA A 40 15.15 29.39 -13.23
CA ALA A 40 16.42 30.03 -13.49
C ALA A 40 16.66 31.15 -12.48
N SER A 41 17.82 31.09 -11.84
CA SER A 41 18.35 32.17 -11.03
C SER A 41 18.80 33.27 -11.98
N ASP A 42 17.91 34.19 -12.34
CA ASP A 42 18.33 35.43 -12.96
C ASP A 42 18.96 36.32 -11.88
N THR A 43 20.27 36.43 -11.98
CA THR A 43 21.05 37.44 -11.28
C THR A 43 20.57 38.83 -11.77
N PRO A 44 20.41 39.84 -10.90
CA PRO A 44 19.64 41.05 -11.23
C PRO A 44 20.36 41.93 -12.26
N PRO A 45 19.66 42.49 -13.27
CA PRO A 45 20.12 43.70 -13.94
C PRO A 45 19.99 44.88 -12.99
N ALA A 46 20.99 45.75 -13.00
CA ALA A 46 21.08 46.94 -12.18
C ALA A 46 19.83 47.84 -12.27
N ALA A 47 19.52 48.46 -11.13
CA ALA A 47 18.36 49.30 -10.90
C ALA A 47 18.14 50.38 -11.96
N ALA A 48 16.96 50.38 -12.58
CA ALA A 48 16.33 51.56 -13.14
C ALA A 48 15.10 51.89 -12.27
N ALA A 49 15.10 53.08 -11.68
CA ALA A 49 14.03 53.55 -10.80
C ALA A 49 12.67 53.59 -11.54
N PRO A 50 11.57 53.13 -10.93
CA PRO A 50 10.25 53.26 -11.54
C PRO A 50 9.79 54.72 -11.43
N ALA A 51 9.47 55.33 -12.57
CA ALA A 51 8.75 56.61 -12.61
C ALA A 51 7.34 56.42 -12.02
N PRO A 52 6.80 57.40 -11.26
CA PRO A 52 5.44 57.30 -10.74
C PRO A 52 4.45 57.37 -11.90
N VAL A 53 3.76 56.26 -12.17
CA VAL A 53 2.61 56.23 -13.07
C VAL A 53 1.42 56.76 -12.30
N SER A 54 0.92 57.95 -12.68
CA SER A 54 -0.34 58.47 -12.16
C SER A 54 -1.47 57.50 -12.46
N VAL A 55 -2.09 56.97 -11.40
CA VAL A 55 -3.34 56.20 -11.50
C VAL A 55 -4.44 57.17 -11.90
N GLY A 56 -4.76 57.21 -13.20
CA GLY A 56 -5.93 57.90 -13.71
C GLY A 56 -7.18 57.29 -13.07
N LEU A 57 -8.00 58.13 -12.44
CA LEU A 57 -9.32 57.78 -11.93
C LEU A 57 -10.14 57.17 -13.07
N VAL A 58 -10.33 55.85 -13.05
CA VAL A 58 -11.30 55.18 -13.91
C VAL A 58 -12.67 55.38 -13.26
N GLU A 59 -13.32 56.51 -13.54
CA GLU A 59 -14.77 56.64 -13.40
C GLU A 59 -15.44 55.75 -14.47
N LYS A 60 -15.37 54.44 -14.28
CA LYS A 60 -16.27 53.51 -14.96
C LYS A 60 -17.56 53.52 -14.18
N SER A 61 -18.53 54.25 -14.73
CA SER A 61 -19.96 54.17 -14.43
C SER A 61 -20.34 52.70 -14.20
N LEU A 62 -20.62 52.34 -12.94
CA LEU A 62 -21.16 51.04 -12.58
C LEU A 62 -22.59 50.98 -13.12
N ASP A 63 -22.90 49.92 -13.87
CA ASP A 63 -24.27 49.62 -14.29
C ASP A 63 -25.18 49.60 -13.04
N PRO A 64 -26.27 50.38 -13.00
CA PRO A 64 -27.15 50.45 -11.82
C PRO A 64 -27.91 49.13 -11.56
N ASN A 65 -27.81 48.17 -12.49
CA ASN A 65 -28.35 46.81 -12.37
C ASN A 65 -27.28 45.75 -12.07
N ALA A 66 -26.05 46.14 -11.69
CA ALA A 66 -25.10 45.21 -11.08
C ALA A 66 -25.67 44.75 -9.74
N GLY A 67 -26.44 43.67 -9.77
CA GLY A 67 -27.12 43.11 -8.60
C GLY A 67 -26.15 43.03 -7.43
N VAL A 68 -26.54 43.66 -6.31
CA VAL A 68 -25.73 43.72 -5.10
C VAL A 68 -25.35 42.30 -4.73
N ILE A 69 -24.08 41.95 -4.92
CA ILE A 69 -23.54 40.68 -4.47
C ILE A 69 -23.60 40.73 -2.96
N ASP A 70 -24.50 39.94 -2.37
CA ASP A 70 -24.61 39.81 -0.93
C ASP A 70 -23.42 38.99 -0.40
N VAL A 71 -22.30 39.68 -0.21
CA VAL A 71 -21.05 39.13 0.30
C VAL A 71 -21.26 38.52 1.69
N ALA A 72 -22.15 39.09 2.50
CA ALA A 72 -22.44 38.57 3.83
C ALA A 72 -23.11 37.20 3.76
N ARG A 73 -24.07 37.02 2.84
CA ARG A 73 -24.68 35.70 2.57
C ARG A 73 -23.67 34.69 2.05
N ILE A 74 -22.82 35.06 1.10
CA ILE A 74 -21.77 34.16 0.56
C ILE A 74 -20.81 33.72 1.67
N ILE A 75 -20.38 34.63 2.55
CA ILE A 75 -19.52 34.30 3.68
C ILE A 75 -20.23 33.37 4.66
N ALA A 76 -21.52 33.60 4.94
CA ALA A 76 -22.30 32.73 5.81
C ALA A 76 -22.44 31.31 5.23
N ASP A 77 -22.76 31.20 3.94
CA ASP A 77 -22.89 29.92 3.24
C ASP A 77 -21.57 29.16 3.20
N LEU A 78 -20.45 29.83 2.90
CA LEU A 78 -19.12 29.23 2.92
C LEU A 78 -18.72 28.75 4.32
N ARG A 79 -19.06 29.49 5.38
CA ARG A 79 -18.82 29.06 6.77
C ARG A 79 -19.64 27.83 7.11
N ALA A 80 -20.92 27.81 6.76
CA ALA A 80 -21.78 26.65 6.97
C ALA A 80 -21.25 25.42 6.23
N GLU A 81 -20.75 25.60 5.01
CA GLU A 81 -20.16 24.53 4.22
C GLU A 81 -18.84 24.02 4.80
N VAL A 82 -17.97 24.91 5.29
CA VAL A 82 -16.74 24.53 5.99
C VAL A 82 -17.05 23.72 7.26
N GLU A 83 -18.03 24.13 8.05
CA GLU A 83 -18.46 23.39 9.23
C GLU A 83 -19.00 22.00 8.87
N ARG A 84 -19.82 21.91 7.83
CA ARG A 84 -20.35 20.64 7.32
C ARG A 84 -19.23 19.70 6.87
N ILE A 85 -18.30 20.18 6.04
CA ILE A 85 -17.17 19.39 5.55
C ILE A 85 -16.26 18.95 6.71
N THR A 86 -16.07 19.82 7.70
CA THR A 86 -15.25 19.49 8.88
C THR A 86 -15.88 18.37 9.69
N ALA A 87 -17.19 18.43 9.93
CA ALA A 87 -17.93 17.36 10.61
C ALA A 87 -17.89 16.03 9.83
N GLU A 88 -18.06 16.09 8.51
CA GLU A 88 -17.96 14.90 7.63
C GLU A 88 -16.55 14.28 7.67
N ARG A 89 -15.50 15.12 7.65
CA ARG A 89 -14.11 14.67 7.76
C ARG A 89 -13.85 14.00 9.10
N ASP A 90 -14.32 14.57 10.20
CA ASP A 90 -14.13 14.00 11.53
C ASP A 90 -14.83 12.64 11.68
N ALA A 91 -16.05 12.52 11.17
CA ALA A 91 -16.78 11.25 11.12
C ALA A 91 -16.08 10.21 10.22
N ALA A 92 -15.46 10.63 9.11
CA ALA A 92 -14.66 9.74 8.27
C ALA A 92 -13.37 9.29 8.99
N GLN A 93 -12.69 10.20 9.68
CA GLN A 93 -11.48 9.91 10.44
C GLN A 93 -11.75 8.89 11.56
N GLN A 94 -12.82 9.09 12.34
CA GLN A 94 -13.23 8.16 13.39
C GLN A 94 -13.52 6.76 12.85
N ARG A 95 -14.19 6.66 11.69
CA ARG A 95 -14.43 5.37 11.02
C ARG A 95 -13.13 4.72 10.55
N ALA A 96 -12.21 5.51 9.99
CA ALA A 96 -10.90 5.01 9.57
C ALA A 96 -10.07 4.50 10.77
N ASP A 97 -10.08 5.21 11.89
CA ASP A 97 -9.41 4.80 13.13
C ASP A 97 -10.03 3.51 13.67
N THR A 98 -11.36 3.41 13.67
CA THR A 98 -12.11 2.21 14.05
C THR A 98 -11.75 1.02 13.16
N TRP A 99 -11.70 1.21 11.84
CA TRP A 99 -11.29 0.16 10.91
C TRP A 99 -9.85 -0.27 11.13
N ARG A 100 -8.92 0.67 11.33
CA ARG A 100 -7.53 0.34 11.67
C ARG A 100 -7.41 -0.47 12.96
N ALA A 101 -8.15 -0.08 14.00
CA ALA A 101 -8.19 -0.82 15.26
C ALA A 101 -8.79 -2.23 15.08
N ASN A 102 -9.88 -2.36 14.32
CA ASN A 102 -10.51 -3.65 14.02
C ASN A 102 -9.58 -4.56 13.21
N THR A 103 -8.88 -4.01 12.20
CA THR A 103 -7.90 -4.77 11.43
C THR A 103 -6.76 -5.25 12.32
N ALA A 104 -6.20 -4.40 13.17
CA ALA A 104 -5.16 -4.81 14.12
C ALA A 104 -5.65 -5.90 15.09
N ALA A 105 -6.88 -5.79 15.59
CA ALA A 105 -7.48 -6.82 16.45
C ALA A 105 -7.72 -8.14 15.72
N LEU A 106 -8.16 -8.09 14.46
CA LEU A 106 -8.34 -9.27 13.62
C LEU A 106 -7.00 -9.92 13.28
N GLU A 107 -5.96 -9.14 12.99
CA GLU A 107 -4.60 -9.63 12.78
C GLU A 107 -4.06 -10.31 14.04
N ALA A 108 -4.19 -9.68 15.21
CA ALA A 108 -3.79 -10.29 16.48
C ALA A 108 -4.54 -11.59 16.76
N ARG A 109 -5.83 -11.67 16.41
CA ARG A 109 -6.63 -12.88 16.58
C ARG A 109 -6.31 -13.96 15.54
N ILE A 110 -5.96 -13.58 14.32
CA ILE A 110 -5.43 -14.51 13.32
C ILE A 110 -4.09 -15.06 13.80
N ASP A 111 -3.22 -14.21 14.33
CA ASP A 111 -1.96 -14.63 14.93
C ASP A 111 -2.22 -15.58 16.11
N GLU A 112 -3.11 -15.26 17.04
CA GLU A 112 -3.50 -16.17 18.11
C GLU A 112 -4.04 -17.52 17.58
N LEU A 113 -4.88 -17.51 16.55
CA LEU A 113 -5.48 -18.73 15.99
C LEU A 113 -4.53 -19.54 15.10
N THR A 114 -3.50 -18.91 14.54
CA THR A 114 -2.58 -19.56 13.58
C THR A 114 -1.19 -19.83 14.13
N LEU A 115 -0.72 -18.97 15.04
CA LEU A 115 0.53 -19.09 15.79
C LEU A 115 0.26 -19.68 17.19
N GLY A 116 -0.92 -19.45 17.78
CA GLY A 116 -1.11 -19.62 19.23
C GLY A 116 -0.64 -18.36 19.98
N PRO A 117 -0.75 -18.29 21.33
CA PRO A 117 -0.16 -17.18 22.11
C PRO A 117 1.32 -17.00 21.76
N VAL A 118 1.90 -15.81 21.98
CA VAL A 118 3.33 -15.55 21.72
C VAL A 118 4.18 -16.61 22.45
N GLY A 119 4.76 -17.56 21.72
CA GLY A 119 5.48 -18.71 22.27
C GLY A 119 4.78 -20.08 22.18
N ALA A 120 3.50 -20.14 21.82
CA ALA A 120 2.88 -21.37 21.36
C ALA A 120 3.45 -21.72 19.99
N ARG A 121 4.05 -22.90 19.90
CA ARG A 121 4.59 -23.41 18.65
C ARG A 121 3.42 -23.68 17.71
N ALA A 122 3.48 -23.10 16.50
CA ALA A 122 2.70 -23.56 15.36
C ALA A 122 2.68 -25.11 15.33
N PRO A 123 1.58 -25.77 14.95
CA PRO A 123 1.46 -27.22 15.04
C PRO A 123 2.67 -27.89 14.41
N LEU A 124 3.35 -28.69 15.22
CA LEU A 124 4.67 -29.21 14.92
C LEU A 124 4.70 -30.15 13.71
N PHE A 125 3.58 -30.81 13.43
CA PHE A 125 3.52 -31.86 12.41
C PHE A 125 2.27 -31.73 11.54
N VAL A 126 2.39 -32.14 10.28
CA VAL A 126 1.29 -32.21 9.31
C VAL A 126 1.27 -33.60 8.71
N THR A 127 0.08 -34.21 8.69
CA THR A 127 -0.18 -35.44 7.96
C THR A 127 -0.78 -35.12 6.60
N VAL A 128 -0.21 -35.67 5.53
CA VAL A 128 -0.68 -35.52 4.13
C VAL A 128 -0.84 -36.90 3.52
N GLY A 129 -2.04 -37.23 3.04
CA GLY A 129 -2.32 -38.45 2.28
C GLY A 129 -2.80 -38.13 0.87
N ARG A 130 -3.01 -39.17 0.05
CA ARG A 130 -3.41 -39.04 -1.35
C ARG A 130 -4.87 -38.63 -1.52
N TYR A 131 -5.75 -39.14 -0.64
CA TYR A 131 -7.19 -38.96 -0.73
C TYR A 131 -7.78 -38.21 0.48
N CYS A 132 -7.04 -38.11 1.57
CA CYS A 132 -7.45 -37.41 2.78
C CYS A 132 -6.93 -35.97 2.83
N LYS A 133 -7.72 -35.09 3.46
CA LYS A 133 -7.31 -33.70 3.67
C LYS A 133 -6.08 -33.63 4.59
N PRO A 134 -5.12 -32.73 4.29
CA PRO A 134 -4.02 -32.44 5.20
C PRO A 134 -4.53 -32.04 6.58
N ARG A 135 -3.88 -32.54 7.64
CA ARG A 135 -4.23 -32.21 9.03
C ARG A 135 -3.01 -31.87 9.84
N ARG A 136 -3.11 -30.81 10.63
CA ARG A 136 -2.08 -30.30 11.55
C ARG A 136 -2.19 -30.98 12.91
N HIS A 137 -1.06 -31.21 13.57
CA HIS A 137 -0.95 -31.89 14.87
C HIS A 137 0.03 -31.15 15.77
N THR A 138 -0.26 -31.16 17.07
CA THR A 138 0.59 -30.53 18.09
C THR A 138 1.75 -31.41 18.55
N SER A 139 1.76 -32.71 18.22
CA SER A 139 2.84 -33.65 18.55
C SER A 139 3.02 -34.72 17.48
N LEU A 140 4.23 -35.30 17.42
CA LEU A 140 4.58 -36.34 16.45
C LEU A 140 3.73 -37.58 16.63
N GLU A 141 3.51 -38.00 17.88
CA GLU A 141 2.70 -39.17 18.23
C GLU A 141 1.26 -39.08 17.70
N LYS A 142 0.64 -37.89 17.78
CA LYS A 142 -0.70 -37.66 17.25
C LYS A 142 -0.72 -37.76 15.72
N ALA A 143 0.32 -37.22 15.08
CA ALA A 143 0.48 -37.29 13.64
C ALA A 143 0.69 -38.73 13.16
N GLN A 144 1.58 -39.48 13.83
CA GLN A 144 1.83 -40.90 13.56
C GLN A 144 0.57 -41.74 13.78
N ARG A 145 -0.15 -41.55 14.89
CA ARG A 145 -1.39 -42.27 15.19
C ARG A 145 -2.43 -42.05 14.10
N ARG A 146 -2.62 -40.82 13.62
CA ARG A 146 -3.50 -40.55 12.49
C ARG A 146 -2.98 -41.21 11.22
N GLY A 147 -1.69 -41.09 10.90
CA GLY A 147 -1.10 -41.70 9.71
C GLY A 147 -1.33 -43.22 9.68
N SER A 148 -1.06 -43.90 10.79
CA SER A 148 -1.33 -45.34 10.93
C SER A 148 -2.81 -45.68 10.80
N ALA A 149 -3.71 -44.87 11.36
CA ALA A 149 -5.15 -45.09 11.21
C ALA A 149 -5.56 -44.97 9.74
N LEU A 150 -5.15 -43.91 9.05
CA LEU A 150 -5.46 -43.71 7.64
C LEU A 150 -4.98 -44.85 6.74
N VAL A 151 -3.76 -45.36 6.95
CA VAL A 151 -3.26 -46.49 6.15
C VAL A 151 -4.00 -47.81 6.46
N ARG A 152 -4.44 -47.99 7.71
CA ARG A 152 -5.14 -49.24 8.12
C ARG A 152 -6.62 -49.26 7.78
N SER A 153 -7.31 -48.14 7.95
CA SER A 153 -8.77 -48.08 7.87
C SER A 153 -9.29 -47.28 6.68
N GLU A 154 -8.47 -46.40 6.10
CA GLU A 154 -8.83 -45.65 4.89
C GLU A 154 -8.08 -46.23 3.68
N LYS A 155 -8.46 -45.83 2.47
CA LYS A 155 -7.83 -46.27 1.20
C LYS A 155 -6.47 -45.60 0.94
N GLU A 156 -5.74 -45.23 1.98
CA GLU A 156 -4.44 -44.58 1.84
C GLU A 156 -3.33 -45.63 1.73
N SER A 157 -2.65 -45.66 0.59
CA SER A 157 -1.44 -46.49 0.42
C SER A 157 -0.25 -45.91 1.19
N GLU A 158 -0.25 -44.59 1.42
CA GLU A 158 0.84 -43.86 2.05
C GLU A 158 0.31 -42.58 2.71
N VAL A 159 0.83 -42.25 3.89
CA VAL A 159 0.59 -40.96 4.55
C VAL A 159 1.91 -40.40 5.04
N LEU A 160 2.26 -39.21 4.56
CA LEU A 160 3.44 -38.48 4.97
C LEU A 160 3.18 -37.78 6.30
N VAL A 161 4.09 -37.96 7.27
CA VAL A 161 4.13 -37.22 8.53
C VAL A 161 5.30 -36.25 8.46
N LEU A 162 5.00 -34.96 8.31
CA LEU A 162 5.98 -33.93 7.99
C LEU A 162 6.10 -32.91 9.12
N GLU A 163 7.31 -32.46 9.41
CA GLU A 163 7.55 -31.28 10.23
C GLU A 163 7.66 -30.04 9.32
N PRO A 164 6.84 -28.98 9.52
CA PRO A 164 6.95 -27.76 8.74
C PRO A 164 8.26 -27.02 9.02
N ILE A 165 9.04 -26.73 7.98
CA ILE A 165 10.32 -26.01 8.06
C ILE A 165 10.18 -24.48 7.90
N GLY A 166 8.99 -24.00 7.55
CA GLY A 166 8.70 -22.58 7.35
C GLY A 166 7.30 -22.37 6.78
N ARG A 167 6.90 -21.10 6.61
CA ARG A 167 5.60 -20.73 6.04
C ARG A 167 5.70 -19.55 5.09
N ILE A 168 4.79 -19.49 4.12
CA ILE A 168 4.59 -18.35 3.22
C ILE A 168 3.09 -18.03 3.16
N VAL A 169 2.75 -16.75 3.22
CA VAL A 169 1.37 -16.23 3.18
C VAL A 169 1.24 -15.32 1.96
N ARG A 170 0.04 -15.20 1.38
CA ARG A 170 -0.19 -14.33 0.21
C ARG A 170 0.27 -12.90 0.51
N GLY A 171 1.12 -12.36 -0.36
CA GLY A 171 1.69 -11.01 -0.19
C GLY A 171 2.89 -10.94 0.77
N ALA A 172 3.35 -12.06 1.33
CA ALA A 172 4.48 -12.13 2.24
C ALA A 172 5.63 -12.98 1.69
N GLN A 173 6.84 -12.70 2.19
CA GLN A 173 8.04 -13.48 1.91
C GLN A 173 8.12 -14.73 2.80
N TRP A 174 8.98 -15.68 2.42
CA TRP A 174 9.23 -16.89 3.20
C TRP A 174 9.69 -16.53 4.62
N LEU A 175 9.01 -17.09 5.61
CA LEU A 175 9.42 -16.99 7.01
C LEU A 175 9.98 -18.34 7.44
N PRO A 176 11.30 -18.43 7.67
CA PRO A 176 11.89 -19.62 8.29
C PRO A 176 11.35 -19.77 9.72
N ARG A 177 11.40 -21.01 10.21
CA ARG A 177 10.98 -21.33 11.57
C ARG A 177 11.92 -20.80 12.64
#